data_AF-Q0F0A0-F1
#
_entry.id   AF-Q0F0A0-F1
#
_cell.length_a   1.000
_cell.length_b   1.000
_cell.length_c   1.000
_cell.angle_alpha   90.00
_cell.angle_beta   90.00
_cell.angle_gamma   90.00
#
_symmetry.space_group_name_H-M   'P 1'
#
loop_
_entity.id
_entity.type
_entity.pdbx_description
1 polymer ?
#
loop_
_entity_poly.entity_id
_entity_poly.type
_entity_poly.pdbx_seq_one_letter_code
_entity_poly.pdbx_strand_id
1 'polypeptide(L)'
;MGASGAKGLHMIRETSDRQLQLKDFIHPFGCDLNSENRWVKLAEVVPWDDLAVAYNSVMSATQGRPAKPARLVIGALIIKHKLNLSDEETVLQIQENPYLQFFCGLGAYVDAPPFVPSLFVEIRKRMGAEVFDAFEQAIVDRAVHIQKKRKPTRVSTSGGDGSPPSSCGDGSDQDRPAPVDAVDAQAEDVTHHGKLLMDATVADQMIRFPTDLGLLNEAREISESLIDEL
;
A
#
# COMPACT_ATOMS: atom_id res chain seq x y z
N MET A 1 -23.81 14.95 -49.92
CA MET A 1 -23.99 13.51 -49.68
C MET A 1 -22.61 12.96 -49.35
N GLY A 2 -22.15 12.97 -48.10
CA GLY A 2 -22.64 12.08 -47.05
C GLY A 2 -21.84 10.77 -47.05
N ALA A 3 -20.51 10.84 -47.01
CA ALA A 3 -19.66 9.66 -46.88
C ALA A 3 -19.77 9.13 -45.45
N SER A 4 -20.52 8.03 -45.30
CA SER A 4 -20.69 7.31 -44.05
C SER A 4 -19.35 6.68 -43.65
N GLY A 5 -18.65 7.32 -42.71
CA GLY A 5 -17.42 6.80 -42.14
C GLY A 5 -17.72 5.59 -41.25
N ALA A 6 -17.27 4.42 -41.67
CA ALA A 6 -17.30 3.20 -40.87
C ALA A 6 -16.45 3.41 -39.59
N LYS A 7 -17.09 3.57 -38.43
CA LYS A 7 -16.43 3.49 -37.13
C LYS A 7 -16.02 2.04 -36.89
N GLY A 8 -14.75 1.71 -37.15
CA GLY A 8 -14.18 0.41 -36.79
C GLY A 8 -14.25 0.20 -35.27
N LEU A 9 -14.75 -0.98 -34.87
CA LEU A 9 -14.77 -1.44 -33.47
C LEU A 9 -13.33 -1.65 -32.99
N HIS A 10 -12.74 -0.63 -32.36
CA HIS A 10 -11.45 -0.78 -31.68
C HIS A 10 -11.68 -1.46 -30.34
N MET A 11 -10.97 -2.56 -30.09
CA MET A 11 -11.08 -3.32 -28.82
C MET A 11 -10.38 -2.61 -27.66
N ILE A 12 -9.50 -1.65 -27.98
CA ILE A 12 -8.89 -0.73 -27.02
C ILE A 12 -9.77 0.52 -26.99
N ARG A 13 -10.35 0.81 -25.82
CA ARG A 13 -11.06 2.07 -25.59
C ARG A 13 -10.00 3.12 -25.23
N GLU A 14 -9.59 3.92 -26.19
CA GLU A 14 -8.76 5.09 -25.93
C GLU A 14 -9.59 6.16 -25.20
N THR A 15 -9.64 6.06 -23.88
CA THR A 15 -10.00 7.18 -23.02
C THR A 15 -8.73 7.93 -22.68
N SER A 16 -8.72 9.27 -22.76
CA SER A 16 -7.59 10.08 -22.30
C SER A 16 -7.23 9.68 -20.87
N ASP A 17 -6.06 9.06 -20.67
CA ASP A 17 -5.60 8.59 -19.35
C ASP A 17 -5.13 9.73 -18.43
N ARG A 18 -5.15 10.97 -18.93
CA ARG A 18 -4.90 12.20 -18.14
C ARG A 18 -5.79 12.23 -16.89
N GLN A 19 -5.15 12.52 -15.75
CA GLN A 19 -5.81 12.70 -14.46
C GLN A 19 -6.97 13.69 -14.55
N LEU A 20 -8.20 13.22 -14.26
CA LEU A 20 -9.36 14.09 -14.05
C LEU A 20 -9.05 15.05 -12.90
N GLN A 21 -9.50 16.30 -13.02
CA GLN A 21 -9.36 17.28 -11.94
C GLN A 21 -10.22 16.80 -10.76
N LEU A 22 -9.75 17.01 -9.53
CA LEU A 22 -10.43 16.52 -8.33
C LEU A 22 -11.89 16.97 -8.22
N LYS A 23 -12.17 18.19 -8.67
CA LYS A 23 -13.50 18.82 -8.76
C LYS A 23 -14.48 18.11 -9.71
N ASP A 24 -13.97 17.32 -10.66
CA ASP A 24 -14.79 16.63 -11.65
C ASP A 24 -15.23 15.24 -11.14
N PHE A 25 -14.73 14.80 -9.96
CA PHE A 25 -15.16 13.55 -9.34
C PHE A 25 -16.49 13.74 -8.61
N ILE A 26 -17.57 13.20 -9.18
CA ILE A 26 -18.92 13.37 -8.64
C ILE A 26 -19.16 12.33 -7.53
N HIS A 27 -19.23 12.80 -6.29
CA HIS A 27 -19.67 12.00 -5.14
C HIS A 27 -21.14 12.32 -4.81
N PRO A 28 -21.98 11.34 -4.36
CA PRO A 28 -23.42 11.53 -4.17
C PRO A 28 -23.80 12.70 -3.26
N PHE A 29 -22.94 13.05 -2.31
CA PHE A 29 -23.18 14.10 -1.34
C PHE A 29 -22.60 15.48 -1.72
N GLY A 30 -22.00 15.62 -2.92
CA GLY A 30 -21.49 16.91 -3.42
C GLY A 30 -20.30 17.47 -2.64
N CYS A 31 -19.66 16.68 -1.78
CA CYS A 31 -18.47 17.08 -1.05
C CYS A 31 -17.21 16.92 -1.91
N ASP A 32 -16.42 17.97 -2.02
CA ASP A 32 -15.10 17.94 -2.65
C ASP A 32 -14.19 16.93 -1.93
N LEU A 33 -13.48 16.09 -2.69
CA LEU A 33 -12.45 15.22 -2.11
C LEU A 33 -11.30 16.07 -1.56
N ASN A 34 -10.69 15.63 -0.46
CA ASN A 34 -9.54 16.32 0.09
C ASN A 34 -8.31 16.13 -0.82
N SER A 35 -7.82 17.23 -1.39
CA SER A 35 -6.62 17.24 -2.25
C SER A 35 -5.35 16.81 -1.52
N GLU A 36 -5.31 16.99 -0.19
CA GLU A 36 -4.16 16.63 0.62
C GLU A 36 -4.03 15.12 0.90
N ASN A 37 -5.03 14.33 0.50
CA ASN A 37 -5.03 12.89 0.69
C ASN A 37 -3.84 12.22 -0.03
N ARG A 38 -3.24 11.23 0.65
CA ARG A 38 -2.10 10.46 0.12
C ARG A 38 -2.35 9.91 -1.29
N TRP A 39 -3.56 9.44 -1.58
CA TRP A 39 -3.89 8.82 -2.87
C TRP A 39 -4.04 9.85 -3.98
N VAL A 40 -4.57 11.04 -3.67
CA VAL A 40 -4.69 12.14 -4.64
C VAL A 40 -3.29 12.63 -5.04
N LYS A 41 -2.41 12.86 -4.06
CA LYS A 41 -1.01 13.22 -4.31
C LYS A 41 -0.26 12.16 -5.09
N LEU A 42 -0.48 10.89 -4.76
CA LEU A 42 0.12 9.79 -5.52
C LEU A 42 -0.37 9.76 -6.97
N ALA A 43 -1.65 10.02 -7.21
CA ALA A 43 -2.22 10.07 -8.56
C ALA A 43 -1.54 11.13 -9.44
N GLU A 44 -1.12 12.28 -8.89
CA GLU A 44 -0.42 13.33 -9.63
C GLU A 44 1.04 12.98 -9.96
N VAL A 45 1.68 12.17 -9.12
CA VAL A 45 3.10 11.82 -9.26
C VAL A 45 3.31 10.72 -10.29
N VAL A 46 2.38 9.76 -10.35
CA VAL A 46 2.47 8.57 -11.20
C VAL A 46 2.41 8.94 -12.70
N PRO A 47 3.33 8.44 -13.55
CA PRO A 47 3.33 8.72 -14.99
C PRO A 47 2.31 7.83 -15.72
N TRP A 48 1.02 8.15 -15.61
CA TRP A 48 -0.06 7.32 -16.15
C TRP A 48 0.01 7.08 -17.67
N ASP A 49 0.37 8.11 -18.45
CA ASP A 49 0.42 8.01 -19.92
C ASP A 49 1.46 6.97 -20.37
N ASP A 50 2.67 6.99 -19.79
CA ASP A 50 3.75 6.03 -20.11
C ASP A 50 3.36 4.60 -19.71
N LEU A 51 2.73 4.45 -18.55
CA LEU A 51 2.22 3.17 -18.06
C LEU A 51 1.08 2.65 -18.94
N ALA A 52 0.21 3.53 -19.44
CA ALA A 52 -0.87 3.15 -20.34
C ALA A 52 -0.36 2.67 -21.70
N VAL A 53 0.67 3.33 -22.26
CA VAL A 53 1.32 2.89 -23.50
C VAL A 53 1.89 1.48 -23.36
N ALA A 54 2.62 1.22 -22.27
CA ALA A 54 3.18 -0.10 -22.00
C ALA A 54 2.11 -1.16 -21.72
N TYR A 55 0.97 -0.81 -21.13
CA TYR A 55 -0.15 -1.73 -20.94
C TYR A 55 -0.87 -2.06 -22.25
N ASN A 56 -1.14 -1.04 -23.07
CA ASN A 56 -1.88 -1.19 -24.32
C ASN A 56 -1.09 -1.96 -25.38
N SER A 57 0.25 -1.94 -25.34
CA SER A 57 1.10 -2.70 -26.28
C SER A 57 0.89 -4.21 -26.22
N VAL A 58 0.50 -4.73 -25.05
CA VAL A 58 0.22 -6.16 -24.80
C VAL A 58 -1.17 -6.55 -25.30
N MET A 59 -2.07 -5.59 -25.41
CA MET A 59 -3.47 -5.84 -25.74
C MET A 59 -3.66 -5.89 -27.27
N SER A 60 -4.45 -6.86 -27.73
CA SER A 60 -4.82 -6.92 -29.15
C SER A 60 -5.80 -5.79 -29.47
N ALA A 61 -5.46 -4.97 -30.46
CA ALA A 61 -6.34 -3.91 -30.96
C ALA A 61 -7.59 -4.46 -31.67
N THR A 62 -7.52 -5.69 -32.20
CA THR A 62 -8.47 -6.21 -33.19
C THR A 62 -9.30 -7.39 -32.69
N GLN A 63 -8.81 -8.16 -31.70
CA GLN A 63 -9.44 -9.43 -31.31
C GLN A 63 -9.62 -9.57 -29.80
N GLY A 64 -10.81 -10.04 -29.38
CA GLY A 64 -11.11 -10.40 -27.99
C GLY A 64 -12.18 -9.53 -27.33
N ARG A 65 -12.33 -9.67 -26.01
CA ARG A 65 -13.17 -8.79 -25.18
C ARG A 65 -12.42 -7.47 -24.96
N PRO A 66 -13.10 -6.31 -25.02
CA PRO A 66 -12.46 -5.02 -24.80
C PRO A 66 -11.76 -4.96 -23.43
N ALA A 67 -10.55 -4.43 -23.42
CA ALA A 67 -9.76 -4.29 -22.20
C ALA A 67 -10.40 -3.26 -21.26
N LYS A 68 -10.21 -3.46 -19.96
CA LYS A 68 -10.51 -2.44 -18.95
C LYS A 68 -9.52 -1.27 -19.13
N PRO A 69 -9.89 -0.04 -18.74
CA PRO A 69 -9.00 1.11 -18.87
C PRO A 69 -7.68 0.85 -18.13
N ALA A 70 -6.56 1.19 -18.78
CA ALA A 70 -5.21 0.89 -18.29
C ALA A 70 -5.02 1.42 -16.86
N ARG A 71 -5.45 2.66 -16.62
CA ARG A 71 -5.35 3.32 -15.32
C ARG A 71 -6.10 2.60 -14.20
N LEU A 72 -7.26 2.00 -14.47
CA LEU A 72 -8.02 1.24 -13.47
C LEU A 72 -7.24 0.00 -13.04
N VAL A 73 -6.66 -0.70 -14.01
CA VAL A 73 -5.91 -1.94 -13.78
C VAL A 73 -4.60 -1.65 -13.04
N ILE A 74 -3.83 -0.70 -13.56
CA ILE A 74 -2.52 -0.33 -13.01
C ILE A 74 -2.70 0.30 -11.63
N GLY A 75 -3.71 1.17 -11.46
CA GLY A 75 -4.07 1.74 -10.18
C GLY A 75 -4.42 0.66 -9.14
N ALA A 76 -5.24 -0.31 -9.52
CA ALA A 76 -5.60 -1.41 -8.62
C ALA A 76 -4.39 -2.30 -8.25
N LEU A 77 -3.47 -2.55 -9.18
CA LEU A 77 -2.21 -3.25 -8.90
C LEU A 77 -1.33 -2.47 -7.91
N ILE A 78 -1.19 -1.16 -8.10
CA ILE A 78 -0.43 -0.30 -7.19
C ILE A 78 -1.06 -0.34 -5.80
N ILE A 79 -2.38 -0.22 -5.68
CA ILE A 79 -3.09 -0.28 -4.39
C ILE A 79 -2.83 -1.63 -3.71
N LYS A 80 -3.01 -2.73 -4.45
CA LYS A 80 -2.75 -4.09 -3.93
C LYS A 80 -1.35 -4.19 -3.34
N HIS A 81 -0.31 -3.77 -4.09
CA HIS A 81 1.08 -3.86 -3.64
C HIS A 81 1.41 -2.87 -2.51
N LYS A 82 0.79 -1.69 -2.49
CA LYS A 82 1.00 -0.68 -1.43
C LYS A 82 0.40 -1.09 -0.09
N LEU A 83 -0.76 -1.75 -0.12
CA LEU A 83 -1.50 -2.15 1.08
C LEU A 83 -1.30 -3.63 1.46
N ASN A 84 -0.58 -4.40 0.62
CA ASN A 84 -0.37 -5.85 0.81
C ASN A 84 -1.68 -6.65 0.99
N LEU A 85 -2.69 -6.32 0.17
CA LEU A 85 -4.02 -6.94 0.24
C LEU A 85 -4.15 -8.15 -0.69
N SER A 86 -5.19 -8.96 -0.43
CA SER A 86 -5.61 -10.02 -1.34
C SER A 86 -6.27 -9.43 -2.60
N ASP A 87 -6.38 -10.24 -3.67
CA ASP A 87 -7.04 -9.79 -4.91
C ASP A 87 -8.53 -9.43 -4.67
N GLU A 88 -9.21 -10.16 -3.78
CA GLU A 88 -10.62 -9.93 -3.43
C GLU A 88 -10.78 -8.67 -2.56
N GLU A 89 -9.96 -8.57 -1.51
CA GLU A 89 -9.97 -7.43 -0.59
C GLU A 89 -9.63 -6.13 -1.32
N THR A 90 -8.72 -6.16 -2.29
CA THR A 90 -8.38 -4.96 -3.07
C THR A 90 -9.60 -4.44 -3.85
N VAL A 91 -10.43 -5.33 -4.39
CA VAL A 91 -11.65 -4.92 -5.13
C VAL A 91 -12.66 -4.29 -4.18
N LEU A 92 -12.84 -4.86 -2.99
CA LEU A 92 -13.73 -4.32 -1.96
C LEU A 92 -13.25 -2.94 -1.49
N GLN A 93 -11.97 -2.78 -1.18
CA GLN A 93 -11.42 -1.48 -0.76
C GLN A 93 -11.62 -0.41 -1.83
N ILE A 94 -11.46 -0.75 -3.11
CA ILE A 94 -11.71 0.20 -4.19
C ILE A 94 -13.21 0.55 -4.27
N GLN A 95 -14.10 -0.41 -4.07
CA GLN A 95 -15.55 -0.14 -4.03
C GLN A 95 -15.90 0.81 -2.87
N GLU A 96 -15.41 0.54 -1.68
CA GLU A 96 -15.79 1.27 -0.46
C GLU A 96 -15.19 2.68 -0.39
N ASN A 97 -14.03 2.91 -0.99
CA ASN A 97 -13.26 4.13 -0.80
C ASN A 97 -13.25 5.08 -2.02
N PRO A 98 -13.89 6.26 -1.95
CA PRO A 98 -13.90 7.24 -3.03
C PRO A 98 -12.50 7.69 -3.49
N TYR A 99 -11.53 7.78 -2.59
CA TYR A 99 -10.15 8.18 -2.94
C TYR A 99 -9.46 7.13 -3.80
N LEU A 100 -9.73 5.85 -3.55
CA LEU A 100 -9.18 4.74 -4.34
C LEU A 100 -9.83 4.70 -5.72
N GLN A 101 -11.14 4.97 -5.81
CA GLN A 101 -11.83 5.10 -7.10
C GLN A 101 -11.26 6.24 -7.94
N PHE A 102 -11.02 7.40 -7.32
CA PHE A 102 -10.37 8.54 -7.98
C PHE A 102 -8.96 8.20 -8.44
N PHE A 103 -8.16 7.52 -7.60
CA PHE A 103 -6.82 7.07 -7.96
C PHE A 103 -6.85 6.16 -9.20
N CYS A 104 -7.77 5.21 -9.23
CA CYS A 104 -8.04 4.31 -10.35
C CYS A 104 -8.64 4.98 -11.60
N GLY A 105 -8.96 6.28 -11.56
CA GLY A 105 -9.44 7.03 -12.72
C GLY A 105 -10.94 6.92 -13.00
N LEU A 106 -11.74 6.51 -12.01
CA LEU A 106 -13.20 6.66 -12.09
C LEU A 106 -13.57 8.14 -11.96
N GLY A 107 -14.55 8.60 -12.74
CA GLY A 107 -15.02 10.00 -12.72
C GLY A 107 -16.16 10.26 -11.74
N ALA A 108 -16.73 9.21 -11.15
CA ALA A 108 -17.77 9.32 -10.13
C ALA A 108 -17.66 8.13 -9.18
N TYR A 109 -18.20 8.30 -7.97
CA TYR A 109 -18.29 7.20 -7.03
C TYR A 109 -19.32 6.18 -7.53
N VAL A 110 -18.89 4.92 -7.58
CA VAL A 110 -19.72 3.78 -7.97
C VAL A 110 -19.66 2.75 -6.85
N ASP A 111 -20.81 2.46 -6.23
CA ASP A 111 -20.96 1.41 -5.22
C ASP A 111 -21.17 0.04 -5.88
N ALA A 112 -20.28 -0.32 -6.79
CA ALA A 112 -20.26 -1.62 -7.41
C ALA A 112 -18.80 -2.02 -7.63
N PRO A 113 -18.47 -3.32 -7.56
CA PRO A 113 -17.10 -3.78 -7.75
C PRO A 113 -16.61 -3.40 -9.15
N PRO A 114 -15.45 -2.72 -9.29
CA PRO A 114 -14.96 -2.22 -10.58
C PRO A 114 -14.67 -3.34 -11.58
N PHE A 115 -14.26 -4.50 -11.09
CA PHE A 115 -14.00 -5.73 -11.85
C PHE A 115 -13.97 -6.95 -10.94
N VAL A 116 -13.99 -8.14 -11.53
CA VAL A 116 -13.94 -9.42 -10.81
C VAL A 116 -12.50 -9.70 -10.36
N PRO A 117 -12.24 -10.14 -9.10
CA PRO A 117 -10.89 -10.38 -8.58
C PRO A 117 -10.01 -11.29 -9.46
N SER A 118 -10.61 -12.27 -10.16
CA SER A 118 -9.91 -13.14 -11.10
C SER A 118 -9.17 -12.41 -12.22
N LEU A 119 -9.61 -11.20 -12.56
CA LEU A 119 -8.99 -10.33 -13.56
C LEU A 119 -7.55 -9.97 -13.19
N PHE A 120 -7.19 -9.87 -11.91
CA PHE A 120 -5.80 -9.66 -11.48
C PHE A 120 -4.87 -10.77 -11.95
N VAL A 121 -5.33 -12.02 -11.87
CA VAL A 121 -4.54 -13.19 -12.26
C VAL A 121 -4.35 -13.22 -13.78
N GLU A 122 -5.42 -12.96 -14.53
CA GLU A 122 -5.36 -12.90 -15.99
C GLU A 122 -4.42 -11.78 -16.47
N ILE A 123 -4.50 -10.62 -15.83
CA ILE A 123 -3.68 -9.47 -16.20
C ILE A 123 -2.21 -9.70 -15.88
N ARG A 124 -1.90 -10.29 -14.72
CA ARG A 124 -0.50 -10.62 -14.36
C ARG A 124 0.10 -11.63 -15.33
N LYS A 125 -0.68 -12.63 -15.75
CA LYS A 125 -0.27 -13.62 -16.76
C LYS A 125 -0.03 -12.99 -18.13
N ARG A 126 -0.87 -12.02 -18.52
CA ARG A 126 -0.80 -11.36 -19.83
C ARG A 126 0.32 -10.34 -19.94
N MET A 127 0.56 -9.54 -18.90
CA MET A 127 1.61 -8.51 -18.93
C MET A 127 3.02 -9.11 -18.99
N GLY A 128 3.26 -10.24 -18.30
CA GLY A 128 4.60 -10.84 -18.30
C GLY A 128 5.66 -9.94 -17.67
N ALA A 129 6.92 -10.40 -17.63
CA ALA A 129 8.01 -9.69 -16.97
C ALA A 129 8.41 -8.39 -17.70
N GLU A 130 8.44 -8.42 -19.04
CA GLU A 130 8.93 -7.30 -19.86
C GLU A 130 8.12 -6.01 -19.64
N VAL A 131 6.81 -6.12 -19.42
CA VAL A 131 5.92 -4.97 -19.18
C VAL A 131 6.10 -4.44 -17.76
N PHE A 132 6.36 -5.33 -16.79
CA PHE A 132 6.72 -4.90 -15.44
C PHE A 132 8.04 -4.15 -15.42
N ASP A 133 9.04 -4.61 -16.18
CA ASP A 133 10.32 -3.92 -16.33
C ASP A 133 10.13 -2.53 -16.95
N ALA A 134 9.25 -2.41 -17.96
CA ALA A 134 8.90 -1.13 -18.57
C ALA A 134 8.20 -0.19 -17.57
N PHE A 135 7.30 -0.71 -16.73
CA PHE A 135 6.66 0.07 -15.68
C PHE A 135 7.68 0.56 -14.64
N GLU A 136 8.61 -0.31 -14.22
CA GLU A 136 9.68 0.06 -13.29
C GLU A 136 10.55 1.18 -13.86
N GLN A 137 10.99 1.04 -15.11
CA GLN A 137 11.79 2.07 -15.79
C GLN A 137 11.04 3.40 -15.87
N ALA A 138 9.77 3.40 -16.27
CA ALA A 138 8.96 4.62 -16.32
C ALA A 138 8.84 5.32 -14.95
N ILE A 139 8.69 4.54 -13.87
CA ILE A 139 8.64 5.07 -12.50
C ILE A 139 10.00 5.65 -12.08
N VAL A 140 11.09 4.95 -12.37
CA VAL A 140 12.46 5.40 -12.06
C VAL A 140 12.79 6.70 -12.81
N ASP A 141 12.50 6.76 -14.11
CA ASP A 141 12.74 7.95 -14.93
C ASP A 141 11.97 9.17 -14.41
N ARG A 142 10.72 8.95 -14.00
CA ARG A 142 9.90 9.97 -13.35
C ARG A 142 10.50 10.41 -12.02
N ALA A 143 10.97 9.48 -11.19
CA ALA A 143 11.60 9.79 -9.90
C ALA A 143 12.87 10.63 -10.08
N VAL A 144 13.71 10.29 -11.06
CA VAL A 144 14.92 11.06 -11.40
C VAL A 144 14.57 12.47 -11.86
N HIS A 145 13.54 12.62 -12.71
CA HIS A 145 13.08 13.95 -13.16
C HIS A 145 12.58 14.82 -12.00
N ILE A 146 11.85 14.24 -11.04
CA ILE A 146 11.38 14.95 -9.85
C ILE A 146 12.58 15.38 -8.98
N GLN A 147 13.58 14.50 -8.79
CA GLN A 147 14.80 14.84 -8.04
C GLN A 147 15.61 15.96 -8.70
N LYS A 148 15.75 15.93 -10.04
CA LYS A 148 16.42 17.00 -10.79
C LYS A 148 15.69 18.34 -10.66
N LYS A 149 14.36 18.36 -10.75
CA LYS A 149 13.56 19.58 -10.53
C LYS A 149 13.67 20.14 -9.10
N ARG A 150 13.85 19.27 -8.10
CA ARG A 150 14.06 19.66 -6.69
C ARG A 150 15.46 20.21 -6.40
N LYS A 151 16.41 20.13 -7.34
CA LYS A 151 17.71 20.82 -7.27
C LYS A 151 17.74 22.09 -8.15
N PRO A 152 17.12 23.22 -7.74
CA PRO A 152 17.49 24.52 -8.27
C PRO A 152 18.59 25.15 -7.39
N THR A 153 19.72 25.46 -8.03
CA THR A 153 20.66 26.56 -7.69
C THR A 153 21.22 26.63 -6.27
N ARG A 154 22.28 25.85 -5.98
CA ARG A 154 23.31 26.31 -5.04
C ARG A 154 24.16 27.35 -5.76
N VAL A 155 23.94 28.63 -5.44
CA VAL A 155 24.85 29.71 -5.81
C VAL A 155 26.23 29.36 -5.27
N SER A 156 27.20 29.28 -6.17
CA SER A 156 28.62 29.18 -5.86
C SER A 156 29.11 30.53 -5.32
N THR A 157 29.38 30.61 -4.02
CA THR A 157 30.34 31.58 -3.50
C THR A 157 31.52 30.78 -2.96
N SER A 158 32.61 30.89 -3.71
CA SER A 158 33.95 30.39 -3.41
C SER A 158 34.60 31.12 -2.23
N GLY A 159 35.34 30.40 -1.41
CA GLY A 159 36.55 30.92 -0.76
C GLY A 159 36.68 30.63 0.73
N GLY A 160 37.71 29.88 1.11
CA GLY A 160 38.26 29.93 2.47
C GLY A 160 38.76 28.60 3.02
N ASP A 161 39.99 28.23 2.64
CA ASP A 161 40.80 27.16 3.24
C ASP A 161 41.01 27.33 4.76
N GLY A 162 41.26 26.21 5.45
CA GLY A 162 42.00 26.20 6.72
C GLY A 162 41.57 25.13 7.71
N SER A 163 42.29 24.01 7.74
CA SER A 163 42.40 23.11 8.90
C SER A 163 43.89 22.91 9.20
N PRO A 164 44.30 22.38 10.36
CA PRO A 164 43.87 22.61 11.75
C PRO A 164 45.10 22.97 12.63
N PRO A 165 45.00 23.01 13.97
CA PRO A 165 45.88 22.09 14.68
C PRO A 165 45.32 21.41 15.94
N SER A 166 45.95 20.27 16.17
CA SER A 166 46.05 19.42 17.36
C SER A 166 46.11 20.14 18.71
N SER A 167 45.47 19.56 19.73
CA SER A 167 46.09 19.48 21.05
C SER A 167 45.72 18.16 21.75
N CYS A 168 46.79 17.48 22.12
CA CYS A 168 46.93 16.28 22.92
C CYS A 168 46.64 16.49 24.42
N GLY A 169 46.38 15.38 25.11
CA GLY A 169 46.30 15.19 26.57
C GLY A 169 45.56 13.88 26.81
N ASP A 170 46.19 12.71 26.71
CA ASP A 170 47.19 12.08 27.59
C ASP A 170 46.70 11.84 29.04
N GLY A 171 46.86 10.59 29.50
CA GLY A 171 46.45 10.12 30.82
C GLY A 171 46.05 8.65 30.83
N SER A 172 47.04 7.77 30.75
CA SER A 172 46.96 6.31 30.87
C SER A 172 46.78 5.81 32.31
N ASP A 173 46.22 4.61 32.44
CA ASP A 173 46.82 3.42 33.09
C ASP A 173 45.93 2.58 34.01
N GLN A 174 46.24 1.29 33.91
CA GLN A 174 45.55 0.11 34.41
C GLN A 174 45.84 -0.17 35.90
N ASP A 175 45.09 -1.17 36.39
CA ASP A 175 45.40 -2.10 37.47
C ASP A 175 44.82 -1.92 38.89
N ARG A 176 44.04 -2.96 39.23
CA ARG A 176 43.56 -3.43 40.55
C ARG A 176 44.73 -4.03 41.34
N PRO A 177 44.70 -4.09 42.70
CA PRO A 177 43.92 -5.13 43.41
C PRO A 177 43.26 -4.70 44.75
N ALA A 178 42.33 -5.55 45.20
CA ALA A 178 41.52 -5.47 46.44
C ALA A 178 42.32 -5.95 47.69
N PRO A 179 41.82 -5.89 48.96
CA PRO A 179 40.63 -6.64 49.43
C PRO A 179 39.79 -5.99 50.58
N VAL A 180 38.78 -6.75 51.03
CA VAL A 180 37.95 -6.69 52.27
C VAL A 180 36.70 -5.78 52.22
N ASP A 181 35.46 -6.15 52.58
CA ASP A 181 34.86 -7.26 53.32
C ASP A 181 33.37 -7.48 52.94
N ALA A 182 32.95 -8.74 53.00
CA ALA A 182 31.65 -9.27 53.50
C ALA A 182 30.30 -9.08 52.73
N VAL A 183 29.67 -10.26 52.54
CA VAL A 183 28.23 -10.64 52.31
C VAL A 183 27.57 -10.19 50.99
N ASP A 184 26.86 -10.99 50.21
CA ASP A 184 26.16 -12.27 50.38
C ASP A 184 26.03 -12.96 49.00
N ALA A 185 26.12 -14.29 48.91
CA ALA A 185 26.05 -15.04 47.66
C ALA A 185 24.72 -15.79 47.59
N GLN A 186 23.77 -15.28 46.80
CA GLN A 186 22.60 -16.05 46.37
C GLN A 186 22.72 -16.36 44.89
N ALA A 187 22.65 -17.65 44.59
CA ALA A 187 22.59 -18.21 43.25
C ALA A 187 21.42 -17.62 42.47
N GLU A 188 21.59 -17.39 41.17
CA GLU A 188 20.51 -16.94 40.31
C GLU A 188 19.45 -18.05 40.19
N ASP A 189 18.30 -17.85 40.84
CA ASP A 189 17.13 -18.71 40.77
C ASP A 189 16.47 -18.63 39.39
N VAL A 190 16.21 -19.79 38.79
CA VAL A 190 15.57 -19.93 37.48
C VAL A 190 14.18 -19.28 37.46
N THR A 191 13.99 -18.29 36.59
CA THR A 191 12.80 -17.41 36.55
C THR A 191 11.61 -17.95 35.73
N HIS A 192 11.59 -19.24 35.37
CA HIS A 192 10.55 -19.78 34.48
C HIS A 192 9.61 -20.74 35.22
N HIS A 193 8.45 -20.22 35.58
CA HIS A 193 7.35 -20.98 36.18
C HIS A 193 6.26 -21.18 35.12
N GLY A 194 5.92 -22.43 34.83
CA GLY A 194 4.84 -22.80 33.91
C GLY A 194 4.37 -24.23 34.18
N LYS A 195 3.10 -24.53 33.93
CA LYS A 195 2.58 -25.90 34.03
C LYS A 195 2.89 -26.65 32.75
N LEU A 196 3.66 -27.73 32.83
CA LEU A 196 3.95 -28.62 31.71
C LEU A 196 2.89 -29.72 31.62
N LEU A 197 2.10 -29.73 30.55
CA LEU A 197 1.21 -30.84 30.21
C LEU A 197 2.05 -31.95 29.56
N MET A 198 2.20 -33.09 30.26
CA MET A 198 3.09 -34.19 29.87
C MET A 198 2.48 -35.14 28.82
N ASP A 199 1.15 -35.11 28.63
CA ASP A 199 0.41 -36.04 27.77
C ASP A 199 -0.56 -35.26 26.86
N ALA A 200 -0.57 -35.59 25.57
CA ALA A 200 -1.43 -34.96 24.57
C ALA A 200 -2.93 -35.24 24.79
N THR A 201 -3.28 -36.20 25.65
CA THR A 201 -4.67 -36.50 26.02
C THR A 201 -5.20 -35.63 27.16
N VAL A 202 -4.34 -34.88 27.85
CA VAL A 202 -4.71 -33.95 28.93
C VAL A 202 -4.74 -32.54 28.36
N ALA A 203 -5.85 -32.18 27.72
CA ALA A 203 -6.16 -30.80 27.40
C ALA A 203 -7.14 -30.25 28.45
N ASP A 204 -6.82 -29.09 29.04
CA ASP A 204 -7.76 -28.37 29.90
C ASP A 204 -9.00 -28.02 29.06
N GLN A 205 -10.10 -28.75 29.29
CA GLN A 205 -11.37 -28.43 28.67
C GLN A 205 -11.87 -27.13 29.30
N MET A 206 -11.73 -26.00 28.60
CA MET A 206 -12.43 -24.75 28.91
C MET A 206 -13.92 -24.86 28.54
N ILE A 207 -14.57 -25.92 28.97
CA ILE A 207 -16.00 -26.14 28.78
C ILE A 207 -16.66 -25.83 30.13
N ARG A 208 -17.44 -24.75 30.18
CA ARG A 208 -18.25 -24.42 31.35
C ARG A 208 -19.33 -25.49 31.52
N PHE A 209 -19.39 -26.11 32.70
CA PHE A 209 -20.37 -27.15 33.07
C PHE A 209 -21.75 -26.53 33.43
N PRO A 210 -22.89 -27.24 33.32
CA PRO A 210 -23.60 -27.67 32.12
C PRO A 210 -24.83 -26.76 31.83
N THR A 211 -24.76 -25.45 32.13
CA THR A 211 -25.87 -24.54 31.83
C THR A 211 -25.39 -23.36 31.00
N ASP A 212 -25.77 -23.37 29.72
CA ASP A 212 -25.47 -22.36 28.70
C ASP A 212 -25.98 -20.95 29.03
N LEU A 213 -26.67 -20.77 30.17
CA LEU A 213 -27.19 -19.47 30.62
C LEU A 213 -26.08 -18.43 30.81
N GLY A 214 -24.94 -18.83 31.36
CA GLY A 214 -23.80 -17.93 31.54
C GLY A 214 -23.20 -17.51 30.19
N LEU A 215 -23.05 -18.46 29.28
CA LEU A 215 -22.53 -18.21 27.94
C LEU A 215 -23.47 -17.35 27.10
N LEU A 216 -24.78 -17.57 27.20
CA LEU A 216 -25.80 -16.76 26.52
C LEU A 216 -25.88 -15.34 27.09
N ASN A 217 -25.67 -15.16 28.39
CA ASN A 217 -25.62 -13.83 28.99
C ASN A 217 -24.37 -13.07 28.54
N GLU A 218 -23.21 -13.72 28.54
CA GLU A 218 -21.96 -13.15 28.04
C GLU A 218 -22.07 -12.78 26.55
N ALA A 219 -22.67 -13.64 25.73
CA ALA A 219 -22.94 -13.34 24.33
C ALA A 219 -23.88 -12.14 24.14
N ARG A 220 -24.91 -12.00 25.01
CA ARG A 220 -25.79 -10.82 25.01
C ARG A 220 -25.01 -9.56 25.29
N GLU A 221 -24.24 -9.53 26.38
CA GLU A 221 -23.47 -8.37 26.81
C GLU A 221 -22.47 -7.91 25.74
N ILE A 222 -21.79 -8.87 25.08
CA ILE A 222 -20.87 -8.59 23.97
C ILE A 222 -21.64 -8.01 22.76
N SER A 223 -22.83 -8.53 22.45
CA SER A 223 -23.62 -8.01 21.33
C SER A 223 -24.19 -6.61 21.59
N GLU A 224 -24.59 -6.31 22.83
CA GLU A 224 -25.07 -4.99 23.23
C GLU A 224 -23.92 -3.96 23.17
N SER A 225 -22.72 -4.31 23.66
CA SER A 225 -21.57 -3.40 23.57
C SER A 225 -21.20 -3.08 22.12
N LEU A 226 -21.31 -4.06 21.22
CA LEU A 226 -20.98 -3.90 19.80
C LEU A 226 -22.01 -3.00 19.09
N ILE A 227 -23.28 -3.05 19.51
CA ILE A 227 -24.33 -2.15 19.00
C ILE A 227 -24.11 -0.72 19.50
N ASP A 228 -23.70 -0.53 20.76
CA ASP A 228 -23.44 0.80 21.32
C ASP A 228 -22.20 1.50 20.70
N GLU A 229 -21.28 0.72 20.11
CA GLU A 229 -20.09 1.22 19.41
C GLU A 229 -20.33 1.58 17.92
N LEU A 230 -21.48 1.19 17.34
CA LEU A 230 -21.87 1.47 15.95
C LEU A 230 -22.72 2.75 15.83
#